data_AF-A0A2G5UW29-F1
#
_entry.id   AF-A0A2G5UW29-F1
#
_cell.length_a   1.000
_cell.length_b   1.000
_cell.length_c   1.000
_cell.angle_alpha   90.00
_cell.angle_beta   90.00
_cell.angle_gamma   90.00
#
_symmetry.space_group_name_H-M   'P 1'
#
loop_
_entity.id
_entity.type
_entity.pdbx_description
1 polymer ?
#
loop_
_entity_poly.entity_id
_entity_poly.type
_entity_poly.pdbx_seq_one_letter_code
_entity_poly.pdbx_strand_id
1 'polypeptide(L)'
;MLRRLLKAPDFTPSNVLKSLLLFVCNPIWFGYTNFFEFYTTLHPFRLAHFTFYHTFHGAIFAFIAIALRLEHKDMLLQQYLFLVWVVKESAKDKLKKSKRKDQNLNYVILGFVGMVVSVWALFGCVLAIDFKFHGNVFGWLYIAAICAFIASYSMIFNAYKDLYLMLPAENRPFFGIKRYVVLFGLFHLSVAIGTFFVTKSWPLCCLLTFASFIFLVNAWSCFFTDSYILCEHRRCESDMKDQPTDGIICHVAVRRNSGEMEKLPIGVQFDDKLDTSILAYRVLESRRGSRKED
;
A
#
# COMPACT_ATOMS: atom_id res chain seq x y z
N MET A 1 -10.55 -11.22 15.17
CA MET A 1 -11.98 -11.56 14.95
C MET A 1 -12.89 -10.90 15.99
N LEU A 2 -12.85 -11.28 17.27
CA LEU A 2 -13.75 -10.75 18.31
C LEU A 2 -13.59 -9.24 18.61
N ARG A 3 -12.37 -8.68 18.60
CA ARG A 3 -12.12 -7.29 19.07
C ARG A 3 -12.72 -6.15 18.22
N ARG A 4 -12.87 -6.30 16.89
CA ARG A 4 -13.54 -5.30 16.04
C ARG A 4 -15.05 -5.53 16.00
N LEU A 5 -15.47 -6.79 15.91
CA LEU A 5 -16.89 -7.17 15.94
C LEU A 5 -17.55 -6.80 17.28
N LEU A 6 -16.85 -6.91 18.42
CA LEU A 6 -17.35 -6.51 19.74
C LEU A 6 -17.26 -5.00 20.03
N LYS A 7 -16.53 -4.23 19.21
CA LYS A 7 -16.33 -2.78 19.41
C LYS A 7 -16.98 -1.93 18.33
N ALA A 8 -17.53 -2.54 17.28
CA ALA A 8 -18.43 -1.87 16.38
C ALA A 8 -19.73 -1.60 17.17
N PRO A 9 -20.18 -0.33 17.29
CA PRO A 9 -21.38 0.00 18.06
C PRO A 9 -22.65 -0.69 17.53
N ASP A 10 -22.63 -1.20 16.29
CA ASP A 10 -23.78 -1.82 15.66
C ASP A 10 -23.49 -3.24 15.15
N PHE A 11 -23.73 -4.24 16.01
CA PHE A 11 -23.77 -5.65 15.62
C PHE A 11 -25.06 -5.95 14.83
N THR A 12 -25.22 -5.32 13.68
CA THR A 12 -26.39 -5.53 12.82
C THR A 12 -26.24 -6.81 11.98
N PRO A 13 -27.34 -7.51 11.66
CA PRO A 13 -27.31 -8.65 10.74
C PRO A 13 -26.68 -8.32 9.38
N SER A 14 -26.83 -7.08 8.92
CA SER A 14 -26.21 -6.58 7.69
C SER A 14 -24.67 -6.55 7.78
N ASN A 15 -24.11 -6.09 8.90
CA ASN A 15 -22.66 -6.06 9.12
C ASN A 15 -22.06 -7.48 9.23
N VAL A 16 -22.80 -8.41 9.83
CA VAL A 16 -22.41 -9.83 9.91
C VAL A 16 -22.40 -10.45 8.51
N LEU A 17 -23.47 -10.27 7.73
CA LEU A 17 -23.56 -10.79 6.37
C LEU A 17 -22.46 -10.20 5.47
N LYS A 18 -22.22 -8.89 5.53
CA LYS A 18 -21.14 -8.23 4.79
C LYS A 18 -19.77 -8.81 5.15
N SER A 19 -19.53 -9.09 6.42
CA SER A 19 -18.28 -9.69 6.89
C SER A 19 -18.10 -11.14 6.43
N LEU A 20 -19.16 -11.94 6.47
CA LEU A 20 -19.16 -13.32 5.96
C LEU A 20 -18.94 -13.37 4.45
N LEU A 21 -19.65 -12.53 3.69
CA LEU A 21 -19.46 -12.42 2.24
C LEU A 21 -18.03 -11.98 1.90
N LEU A 22 -17.46 -11.03 2.65
CA LEU A 22 -16.08 -10.61 2.45
C LEU A 22 -15.09 -11.74 2.75
N PHE A 23 -15.32 -12.53 3.79
CA PHE A 23 -14.49 -13.69 4.11
C PHE A 23 -14.53 -14.76 3.02
N VAL A 24 -15.72 -15.08 2.52
CA VAL A 24 -15.92 -16.12 1.49
C VAL A 24 -15.35 -15.67 0.14
N CYS A 25 -15.67 -14.46 -0.32
CA CYS A 25 -15.25 -13.98 -1.62
C CYS A 25 -13.79 -13.49 -1.63
N ASN A 26 -13.27 -13.02 -0.48
CA ASN A 26 -11.92 -12.48 -0.40
C ASN A 26 -11.27 -12.70 0.99
N PRO A 27 -10.84 -13.94 1.28
CA PRO A 27 -10.28 -14.29 2.59
C PRO A 27 -8.97 -13.54 2.89
N ILE A 28 -8.18 -13.23 1.87
CA ILE A 28 -6.92 -12.45 2.01
C ILE A 28 -7.24 -11.05 2.55
N TRP A 29 -8.11 -10.31 1.86
CA TRP A 29 -8.49 -8.96 2.26
C TRP A 29 -9.24 -8.94 3.59
N PHE A 30 -10.10 -9.93 3.83
CA PHE A 30 -10.76 -10.10 5.11
C PHE A 30 -9.73 -10.25 6.26
N GLY A 31 -8.70 -11.07 6.06
CA GLY A 31 -7.64 -11.27 7.05
C GLY A 31 -6.94 -9.96 7.40
N TYR A 32 -6.49 -9.20 6.40
CA TYR A 32 -5.79 -7.93 6.62
C TYR A 32 -6.67 -6.85 7.22
N THR A 33 -7.91 -6.69 6.76
CA THR A 33 -8.83 -5.70 7.34
C THR A 33 -9.16 -5.99 8.80
N ASN A 34 -9.14 -7.25 9.23
CA ASN A 34 -9.36 -7.64 10.62
C ASN A 34 -8.09 -7.70 11.48
N PHE A 35 -6.91 -7.69 10.87
CA PHE A 35 -5.63 -7.75 11.58
C PHE A 35 -5.25 -6.41 12.23
N PHE A 36 -5.59 -5.29 11.60
CA PHE A 36 -5.22 -3.97 12.09
C PHE A 36 -6.21 -3.43 13.12
N GLU A 37 -5.72 -2.69 14.11
CA GLU A 37 -6.59 -2.05 15.11
C GLU A 37 -7.45 -0.95 14.47
N PHE A 38 -6.86 -0.13 13.58
CA PHE A 38 -7.49 1.06 13.03
C PHE A 38 -8.11 0.82 11.66
N TYR A 39 -9.37 1.21 11.48
CA TYR A 39 -10.05 1.24 10.17
C TYR A 39 -9.22 2.02 9.15
N THR A 40 -8.68 3.16 9.60
CA THR A 40 -7.89 4.10 8.78
C THR A 40 -6.51 3.58 8.38
N THR A 41 -6.06 2.42 8.86
CA THR A 41 -4.77 1.84 8.43
C THR A 41 -4.75 1.52 6.94
N LEU A 42 -5.84 0.99 6.41
CA LEU A 42 -5.96 0.56 5.02
C LEU A 42 -6.91 1.45 4.21
N HIS A 43 -7.46 2.50 4.83
CA HIS A 43 -8.45 3.36 4.20
C HIS A 43 -7.83 4.32 3.17
N PRO A 44 -6.75 5.06 3.49
CA PRO A 44 -5.97 5.78 2.49
C PRO A 44 -5.47 4.79 1.45
N PHE A 45 -5.61 5.11 0.17
CA PHE A 45 -5.13 4.23 -0.92
C PHE A 45 -5.65 2.79 -0.81
N ARG A 46 -6.88 2.58 -0.33
CA ARG A 46 -7.47 1.25 -0.08
C ARG A 46 -7.29 0.25 -1.21
N LEU A 47 -7.51 0.67 -2.45
CA LEU A 47 -7.32 -0.20 -3.61
C LEU A 47 -5.84 -0.59 -3.80
N ALA A 48 -4.89 0.30 -3.51
CA ALA A 48 -3.47 -0.04 -3.57
C ALA A 48 -3.07 -1.04 -2.48
N HIS A 49 -3.56 -0.90 -1.23
CA HIS A 49 -3.33 -1.90 -0.19
C HIS A 49 -3.93 -3.26 -0.56
N PHE A 50 -5.16 -3.24 -1.08
CA PHE A 50 -5.82 -4.44 -1.59
C PHE A 50 -4.96 -5.11 -2.65
N THR A 51 -4.56 -4.35 -3.67
CA THR A 51 -3.76 -4.85 -4.79
C THR A 51 -2.39 -5.34 -4.34
N PHE A 52 -1.72 -4.65 -3.40
CA PHE A 52 -0.45 -5.09 -2.83
C PHE A 52 -0.58 -6.48 -2.20
N TYR A 53 -1.54 -6.70 -1.30
CA TYR A 53 -1.64 -7.99 -0.60
C TYR A 53 -1.96 -9.14 -1.55
N HIS A 54 -2.85 -8.95 -2.53
CA HIS A 54 -3.15 -9.99 -3.52
C HIS A 54 -1.97 -10.27 -4.43
N THR A 55 -1.30 -9.22 -4.90
CA THR A 55 -0.12 -9.36 -5.78
C THR A 55 1.03 -10.01 -5.04
N PHE A 56 1.26 -9.66 -3.78
CA PHE A 56 2.29 -10.24 -2.94
C PHE A 56 2.07 -11.74 -2.72
N HIS A 57 0.87 -12.15 -2.31
CA HIS A 57 0.53 -13.56 -2.14
C HIS A 57 0.55 -14.31 -3.47
N GLY A 58 -0.03 -13.74 -4.53
CA GLY A 58 -0.01 -14.32 -5.87
C GLY A 58 1.41 -14.54 -6.41
N ALA A 59 2.29 -13.55 -6.23
CA ALA A 59 3.71 -13.63 -6.57
C ALA A 59 4.42 -14.72 -5.77
N ILE A 60 4.19 -14.80 -4.44
CA ILE A 60 4.75 -15.86 -3.61
C ILE A 60 4.35 -17.25 -4.09
N PHE A 61 3.05 -17.51 -4.22
CA PHE A 61 2.58 -18.85 -4.58
C PHE A 61 2.99 -19.23 -5.99
N ALA A 62 2.94 -18.29 -6.93
CA ALA A 62 3.36 -18.55 -8.29
C ALA A 62 4.88 -18.78 -8.39
N PHE A 63 5.71 -18.06 -7.62
CA PHE A 63 7.14 -18.28 -7.61
C PHE A 63 7.50 -19.67 -7.09
N ILE A 64 6.79 -20.22 -6.09
CA ILE A 64 6.99 -21.61 -5.65
C ILE A 64 6.82 -22.57 -6.83
N ALA A 65 5.74 -22.41 -7.61
CA ALA A 65 5.48 -23.25 -8.79
C ALA A 65 6.53 -23.07 -9.91
N ILE A 66 7.06 -21.86 -10.08
CA ILE A 66 8.12 -21.55 -11.05
C ILE A 66 9.47 -22.14 -10.60
N ALA A 67 9.84 -21.93 -9.33
CA ALA A 67 11.11 -22.36 -8.76
C ALA A 67 11.29 -23.88 -8.79
N LEU A 68 10.22 -24.66 -8.63
CA LEU A 68 10.25 -26.13 -8.76
C LEU A 68 10.73 -26.63 -10.14
N ARG A 69 10.72 -25.78 -11.16
CA ARG A 69 11.17 -26.10 -12.52
C ARG A 69 12.64 -25.75 -12.77
N LEU A 70 13.31 -25.12 -11.80
CA LEU A 70 14.69 -24.66 -11.92
C LEU A 70 15.68 -25.71 -11.39
N GLU A 71 16.91 -25.69 -11.90
CA GLU A 71 17.96 -26.66 -11.54
C GLU A 71 18.32 -26.60 -10.05
N HIS A 72 18.36 -25.41 -9.46
CA HIS A 72 18.70 -25.21 -8.05
C HIS A 72 17.48 -24.90 -7.17
N LYS A 73 16.35 -25.56 -7.45
CA LYS A 73 15.05 -25.31 -6.82
C LYS A 73 15.07 -25.28 -5.29
N ASP A 74 15.75 -26.22 -4.64
CA ASP A 74 15.69 -26.36 -3.18
C ASP A 74 16.40 -25.19 -2.48
N MET A 75 17.59 -24.84 -2.99
CA MET A 75 18.36 -23.69 -2.51
C MET A 75 17.59 -22.38 -2.74
N LEU A 76 17.05 -22.17 -3.95
CA LEU A 76 16.29 -20.97 -4.31
C LEU A 76 15.03 -20.83 -3.46
N LEU A 77 14.29 -21.91 -3.23
CA LEU A 77 13.05 -21.88 -2.45
C LEU A 77 13.34 -21.59 -0.96
N GLN A 78 14.37 -22.22 -0.39
CA GLN A 78 14.78 -21.98 1.00
C GLN A 78 15.20 -20.52 1.20
N GLN A 79 16.04 -20.00 0.30
CA GLN A 79 16.52 -18.61 0.36
C GLN A 79 15.39 -17.61 0.10
N TYR A 80 14.47 -17.93 -0.80
CA TYR A 80 13.29 -17.12 -1.06
C TYR A 80 12.44 -16.92 0.19
N LEU A 81 12.05 -18.03 0.84
CA LEU A 81 11.24 -17.98 2.05
C LEU A 81 11.96 -17.26 3.20
N PHE A 82 13.25 -17.53 3.37
CA PHE A 82 14.08 -16.89 4.38
C PHE A 82 14.18 -15.37 4.16
N LEU A 83 14.55 -14.92 2.96
CA LEU A 83 14.76 -13.51 2.66
C LEU A 83 13.45 -12.71 2.69
N VAL A 84 12.36 -13.27 2.18
CA VAL A 84 11.04 -12.65 2.27
C VAL A 84 10.63 -12.47 3.73
N TRP A 85 10.85 -13.48 4.57
CA TRP A 85 10.56 -13.40 6.00
C TRP A 85 11.43 -12.36 6.72
N VAL A 86 12.75 -12.39 6.50
CA VAL A 86 13.69 -11.44 7.10
C VAL A 86 13.35 -10.00 6.73
N VAL A 87 13.09 -9.73 5.44
CA VAL A 87 12.77 -8.37 4.98
C VAL A 87 11.44 -7.90 5.54
N LYS A 88 10.43 -8.77 5.61
CA LYS A 88 9.12 -8.45 6.20
C LYS A 88 9.24 -8.07 7.67
N GLU A 89 9.92 -8.88 8.48
CA GLU A 89 10.08 -8.58 9.91
C GLU A 89 10.98 -7.35 10.13
N SER A 90 12.05 -7.22 9.34
CA SER A 90 12.92 -6.03 9.38
C SER A 90 12.18 -4.74 9.03
N ALA A 91 11.33 -4.76 8.00
CA ALA A 91 10.52 -3.62 7.60
C ALA A 91 9.52 -3.25 8.69
N LYS A 92 8.85 -4.24 9.28
CA LYS A 92 7.93 -4.06 10.41
C LYS A 92 8.62 -3.47 11.63
N ASP A 93 9.81 -3.95 11.98
CA ASP A 93 10.58 -3.44 13.11
C ASP A 93 11.10 -2.01 12.86
N LYS A 94 11.60 -1.72 11.66
CA LYS A 94 11.96 -0.35 11.26
C LYS A 94 10.77 0.59 11.33
N LEU A 95 9.58 0.14 10.89
CA LEU A 95 8.37 0.95 10.96
C LEU A 95 7.95 1.25 12.40
N LYS A 96 8.03 0.26 13.29
CA LYS A 96 7.78 0.44 14.73
C LYS A 96 8.80 1.38 15.40
N LYS A 97 10.08 1.25 15.03
CA LYS A 97 11.19 2.04 15.61
C LYS A 97 11.31 3.44 15.03
N SER A 98 10.86 3.66 13.79
CA SER A 98 10.73 5.02 13.26
C SER A 98 9.78 5.72 14.23
N LYS A 99 10.31 6.70 15.00
CA LYS A 99 9.52 7.52 15.91
C LYS A 99 8.19 7.86 15.23
N ARG A 100 7.08 7.92 15.99
CA ARG A 100 5.69 8.13 15.51
C ARG A 100 5.49 9.49 14.83
N LYS A 101 6.30 9.76 13.81
CA LYS A 101 6.21 10.87 12.91
C LYS A 101 5.02 10.62 12.00
N ASP A 102 4.43 11.71 11.54
CA ASP A 102 3.47 11.75 10.46
C ASP A 102 3.98 11.02 9.21
N GLN A 103 3.03 10.62 8.37
CA GLN A 103 3.32 10.02 7.09
C GLN A 103 3.77 11.09 6.09
N ASN A 104 4.97 10.92 5.54
CA ASN A 104 5.55 11.88 4.59
C ASN A 104 5.15 11.55 3.13
N LEU A 105 4.69 12.57 2.40
CA LEU A 105 4.26 12.42 1.00
C LEU A 105 5.37 11.92 0.06
N ASN A 106 6.62 12.37 0.23
CA ASN A 106 7.74 11.94 -0.62
C ASN A 106 8.06 10.46 -0.43
N TYR A 107 7.95 9.94 0.80
CA TYR A 107 8.08 8.50 1.05
C TYR A 107 6.91 7.72 0.44
N VAL A 108 5.69 8.26 0.49
CA VAL A 108 4.55 7.63 -0.17
C VAL A 108 4.75 7.54 -1.68
N ILE A 109 5.23 8.61 -2.32
CA ILE A 109 5.57 8.64 -3.75
C ILE A 109 6.67 7.63 -4.06
N LEU A 110 7.78 7.65 -3.31
CA LEU A 110 8.89 6.73 -3.49
C LEU A 110 8.44 5.27 -3.32
N GLY A 111 7.55 5.01 -2.37
CA GLY A 111 6.93 3.71 -2.16
C GLY A 111 6.10 3.25 -3.36
N PHE A 112 5.27 4.10 -3.95
CA PHE A 112 4.52 3.74 -5.15
C PHE A 112 5.44 3.51 -6.37
N VAL A 113 6.42 4.40 -6.60
CA VAL A 113 7.40 4.26 -7.69
C VAL A 113 8.20 2.97 -7.54
N GLY A 114 8.72 2.70 -6.33
CA GLY A 114 9.43 1.47 -6.03
C GLY A 114 8.58 0.23 -6.25
N MET A 115 7.29 0.26 -5.87
CA MET A 115 6.37 -0.84 -6.15
C MET A 115 6.15 -1.06 -7.66
N VAL A 116 6.02 0.01 -8.46
CA VAL A 116 5.91 -0.12 -9.94
C VAL A 116 7.17 -0.78 -10.50
N VAL A 117 8.36 -0.28 -10.15
CA VAL A 117 9.64 -0.83 -10.63
C VAL A 117 9.79 -2.30 -10.24
N SER A 118 9.49 -2.64 -8.99
CA SER A 118 9.51 -4.03 -8.52
C SER A 118 8.55 -4.93 -9.28
N VAL A 119 7.33 -4.47 -9.56
CA VAL A 119 6.34 -5.25 -10.31
C VAL A 119 6.80 -5.51 -11.75
N TRP A 120 7.39 -4.53 -12.43
CA TRP A 120 7.94 -4.73 -13.77
C TRP A 120 9.18 -5.64 -13.77
N ALA A 121 10.02 -5.57 -12.74
CA ALA A 121 11.12 -6.52 -12.57
C ALA A 121 10.62 -7.95 -12.36
N LEU A 122 9.61 -8.15 -11.50
CA LEU A 122 8.95 -9.44 -11.30
C LEU A 122 8.35 -9.96 -12.62
N PHE A 123 7.65 -9.10 -13.35
CA PHE A 123 7.06 -9.42 -14.65
C PHE A 123 8.12 -9.88 -15.66
N GLY A 124 9.22 -9.14 -15.78
CA GLY A 124 10.35 -9.50 -16.64
C GLY A 124 11.00 -10.83 -16.24
N CYS A 125 11.15 -11.09 -14.94
CA CYS A 125 11.67 -12.37 -14.45
C CYS A 125 10.75 -13.54 -14.82
N VAL A 126 9.44 -13.37 -14.68
CA VAL A 126 8.45 -14.41 -15.06
C VAL A 126 8.56 -14.74 -16.54
N LEU A 127 8.61 -13.73 -17.41
CA LEU A 127 8.76 -13.94 -18.84
C LEU A 127 10.10 -14.60 -19.18
N ALA A 128 11.20 -14.12 -18.62
CA ALA A 128 12.53 -14.69 -18.88
C ALA A 128 12.60 -16.17 -18.49
N ILE A 129 12.04 -16.54 -17.34
CA ILE A 129 12.00 -17.94 -16.88
C ILE A 129 11.09 -18.79 -17.79
N ASP A 130 9.92 -18.28 -18.17
CA ASP A 130 8.99 -18.99 -19.06
C ASP A 130 9.59 -19.25 -20.45
N PHE A 131 10.38 -18.30 -20.97
CA PHE A 131 11.14 -18.45 -22.21
C PHE A 131 12.48 -19.17 -22.04
N LYS A 132 12.74 -19.77 -20.87
CA LYS A 132 13.94 -20.55 -20.53
C LYS A 132 15.25 -19.75 -20.65
N PHE A 133 15.19 -18.44 -20.48
CA PHE A 133 16.36 -17.56 -20.52
C PHE A 133 16.98 -17.45 -19.12
N HIS A 134 18.16 -18.04 -18.92
CA HIS A 134 18.95 -18.00 -17.67
C HIS A 134 18.12 -18.10 -16.37
N GLY A 135 17.27 -19.14 -16.26
CA GLY A 135 16.23 -19.24 -15.22
C GLY A 135 16.71 -19.05 -13.78
N ASN A 136 17.90 -19.53 -13.42
CA ASN A 136 18.46 -19.33 -12.07
C ASN A 136 18.79 -17.85 -11.78
N VAL A 137 19.35 -17.12 -12.75
CA VAL A 137 19.69 -15.69 -12.60
C VAL A 137 18.42 -14.87 -12.40
N PHE A 138 17.41 -15.10 -13.22
CA PHE A 138 16.11 -14.43 -13.08
C PHE A 138 15.33 -14.91 -11.86
N GLY A 139 15.56 -16.14 -11.39
CA GLY A 139 15.09 -16.62 -10.10
C GLY A 139 15.62 -15.75 -8.96
N TRP A 140 16.92 -15.49 -8.92
CA TRP A 140 17.53 -14.59 -7.94
C TRP A 140 17.04 -13.14 -8.03
N LEU A 141 16.94 -12.62 -9.26
CA LEU A 141 16.41 -11.28 -9.50
C LEU A 141 14.95 -11.16 -9.03
N TYR A 142 14.16 -12.22 -9.17
CA TYR A 142 12.79 -12.29 -8.64
C TYR A 142 12.77 -12.13 -7.11
N ILE A 143 13.67 -12.82 -6.39
CA ILE A 143 13.80 -12.69 -4.93
C ILE A 143 14.15 -11.24 -4.56
N ALA A 144 15.13 -10.64 -5.24
CA ALA A 144 15.50 -9.25 -5.00
C ALA A 144 14.31 -8.29 -5.27
N ALA A 145 13.56 -8.51 -6.35
CA ALA A 145 12.42 -7.70 -6.73
C ALA A 145 11.27 -7.81 -5.71
N ILE A 146 10.96 -8.99 -5.17
CA ILE A 146 9.93 -9.12 -4.14
C ILE A 146 10.37 -8.47 -2.81
N CYS A 147 11.65 -8.55 -2.46
CA CYS A 147 12.17 -7.86 -1.28
C CYS A 147 12.06 -6.34 -1.44
N ALA A 148 12.41 -5.81 -2.62
CA ALA A 148 12.21 -4.40 -2.97
C ALA A 148 10.73 -4.00 -2.96
N PHE A 149 9.82 -4.90 -3.38
CA PHE A 149 8.38 -4.68 -3.35
C PHE A 149 7.86 -4.50 -1.91
N ILE A 150 8.28 -5.35 -0.97
CA ILE A 150 7.95 -5.25 0.46
C ILE A 150 8.52 -3.95 1.05
N ALA A 151 9.80 -3.65 0.76
CA ALA A 151 10.45 -2.45 1.26
C ALA A 151 9.75 -1.18 0.77
N SER A 152 9.35 -1.14 -0.51
CA SER A 152 8.61 -0.02 -1.10
C SER A 152 7.22 0.11 -0.48
N TYR A 153 6.51 -1.00 -0.25
CA TYR A 153 5.22 -0.98 0.44
C TYR A 153 5.32 -0.42 1.87
N SER A 154 6.40 -0.71 2.58
CA SER A 154 6.61 -0.20 3.94
C SER A 154 6.58 1.33 3.99
N MET A 155 6.97 2.02 2.91
CA MET A 155 6.97 3.48 2.83
C MET A 155 5.56 4.08 2.70
N ILE A 156 4.59 3.33 2.15
CA ILE A 156 3.18 3.75 2.06
C ILE A 156 2.36 3.32 3.29
N PHE A 157 2.90 2.42 4.11
CA PHE A 157 2.16 1.79 5.20
C PHE A 157 2.16 2.66 6.46
N ASN A 158 0.96 3.00 6.95
CA ASN A 158 0.79 4.00 8.02
C ASN A 158 0.46 3.40 9.40
N ALA A 159 0.38 2.07 9.55
CA ALA A 159 -0.16 1.47 10.79
C ALA A 159 0.62 1.82 12.06
N TYR A 160 1.84 2.31 11.96
CA TYR A 160 2.69 2.69 13.11
C TYR A 160 2.90 4.21 13.23
N LYS A 161 2.18 4.99 12.42
CA LYS A 161 2.19 6.45 12.43
C LYS A 161 1.08 6.97 13.34
N ASP A 162 1.24 8.21 13.82
CA ASP A 162 0.21 8.88 14.63
C ASP A 162 -0.79 9.61 13.72
N LEU A 163 -0.28 10.23 12.66
CA LEU A 163 -1.06 10.86 11.61
C LEU A 163 -0.83 10.14 10.28
N TYR A 164 -1.90 9.93 9.53
CA TYR A 164 -1.85 9.39 8.18
C TYR A 164 -2.16 10.46 7.14
N LEU A 165 -1.64 10.24 5.94
CA LEU A 165 -1.86 11.12 4.80
C LEU A 165 -3.08 10.67 4.00
N MET A 166 -3.94 11.62 3.61
CA MET A 166 -5.02 11.41 2.66
C MET A 166 -4.96 12.46 1.55
N LEU A 167 -5.24 12.05 0.31
CA LEU A 167 -5.44 13.00 -0.79
C LEU A 167 -6.86 13.60 -0.73
N PRO A 168 -7.01 14.90 -1.05
CA PRO A 168 -8.30 15.51 -1.35
C PRO A 168 -9.06 14.69 -2.40
N ALA A 169 -10.39 14.72 -2.35
CA ALA A 169 -11.23 13.84 -3.17
C ALA A 169 -10.91 14.01 -4.66
N GLU A 170 -10.87 15.25 -5.13
CA GLU A 170 -10.49 15.70 -6.46
C GLU A 170 -9.11 15.23 -6.92
N ASN A 171 -8.18 15.00 -6.00
CA ASN A 171 -6.83 14.54 -6.30
C ASN A 171 -6.69 13.02 -6.29
N ARG A 172 -7.68 12.26 -5.80
CA ARG A 172 -7.67 10.79 -5.84
C ARG A 172 -7.80 10.27 -7.27
N PRO A 173 -7.13 9.16 -7.65
CA PRO A 173 -7.11 8.70 -9.03
C PRO A 173 -8.48 8.32 -9.59
N PHE A 174 -9.36 7.75 -8.76
CA PHE A 174 -10.67 7.24 -9.18
C PHE A 174 -11.83 8.17 -8.85
N PHE A 175 -11.53 9.45 -8.55
CA PHE A 175 -12.56 10.46 -8.42
C PHE A 175 -12.82 11.11 -9.78
N GLY A 176 -13.99 10.83 -10.35
CA GLY A 176 -14.32 11.20 -11.73
C GLY A 176 -13.48 10.45 -12.77
N ILE A 177 -13.54 10.91 -14.02
CA ILE A 177 -12.77 10.35 -15.13
C ILE A 177 -11.53 11.22 -15.36
N LYS A 178 -10.35 10.66 -15.12
CA LYS A 178 -9.06 11.35 -15.29
C LYS A 178 -8.32 10.82 -16.50
N ARG A 179 -7.83 11.73 -17.35
CA ARG A 179 -7.14 11.37 -18.62
C ARG A 179 -5.94 10.45 -18.40
N TYR A 180 -5.08 10.73 -17.41
CA TYR A 180 -3.91 9.88 -17.13
C TYR A 180 -4.30 8.47 -16.68
N VAL A 181 -5.43 8.31 -15.97
CA VAL A 181 -5.93 7.00 -15.56
C VAL A 181 -6.37 6.19 -16.77
N VAL A 182 -7.07 6.82 -17.72
CA VAL A 182 -7.46 6.17 -18.99
C VAL A 182 -6.23 5.76 -19.80
N LEU A 183 -5.27 6.66 -19.98
CA LEU A 183 -4.06 6.38 -20.75
C LEU A 183 -3.22 5.25 -20.13
N PHE A 184 -2.98 5.30 -18.81
CA PHE A 184 -2.29 4.21 -18.12
C PHE A 184 -3.10 2.92 -18.16
N GLY A 185 -4.43 2.98 -18.06
CA GLY A 185 -5.30 1.83 -18.17
C GLY A 185 -5.18 1.13 -19.52
N LEU A 186 -5.24 1.90 -20.63
CA LEU A 186 -5.08 1.38 -21.99
C LEU A 186 -3.72 0.73 -22.20
N PHE A 187 -2.63 1.39 -21.77
CA PHE A 187 -1.28 0.82 -21.85
C PHE A 187 -1.17 -0.53 -21.12
N HIS A 188 -1.60 -0.59 -19.86
CA HIS A 188 -1.54 -1.81 -19.07
C HIS A 188 -2.46 -2.90 -19.64
N LEU A 189 -3.63 -2.53 -20.17
CA LEU A 189 -4.52 -3.47 -20.84
C LEU A 189 -3.86 -4.08 -22.09
N SER A 190 -3.21 -3.27 -22.94
CA SER A 190 -2.49 -3.76 -24.11
C SER A 190 -1.36 -4.73 -23.73
N VAL A 191 -0.61 -4.43 -22.67
CA VAL A 191 0.43 -5.34 -22.16
C VAL A 191 -0.18 -6.64 -21.65
N ALA A 192 -1.27 -6.58 -20.90
CA ALA A 192 -1.96 -7.78 -20.39
C ALA A 192 -2.47 -8.67 -21.53
N ILE A 193 -3.08 -8.08 -22.57
CA ILE A 193 -3.52 -8.78 -23.78
C ILE A 193 -2.32 -9.43 -24.48
N GLY A 194 -1.22 -8.69 -24.66
CA GLY A 194 0.01 -9.23 -25.23
C GLY A 194 0.50 -10.46 -24.46
N THR A 195 0.57 -10.38 -23.13
CA THR A 195 1.00 -11.50 -22.29
C THR A 195 0.11 -12.72 -22.36
N PHE A 196 -1.21 -12.53 -22.47
CA PHE A 196 -2.15 -13.63 -22.65
C PHE A 196 -1.78 -14.52 -23.84
N PHE A 197 -1.29 -13.93 -24.93
CA PHE A 197 -0.90 -14.66 -26.13
C PHE A 197 0.52 -15.24 -26.10
N VAL A 198 1.42 -14.73 -25.26
CA VAL A 198 2.85 -15.08 -25.33
C VAL A 198 3.38 -15.95 -24.19
N THR A 199 2.73 -16.00 -23.03
CA THR A 199 3.24 -16.71 -21.84
C THR A 199 2.22 -17.67 -21.22
N LYS A 200 2.70 -18.81 -20.70
CA LYS A 200 1.88 -19.76 -19.93
C LYS A 200 1.56 -19.24 -18.53
N SER A 201 2.38 -18.33 -18.02
CA SER A 201 2.20 -17.63 -16.74
C SER A 201 1.35 -16.37 -16.87
N TRP A 202 0.52 -16.26 -17.93
CA TRP A 202 -0.33 -15.10 -18.18
C TRP A 202 -1.20 -14.67 -16.98
N PRO A 203 -1.76 -15.56 -16.11
CA PRO A 203 -2.57 -15.09 -14.99
C PRO A 203 -1.77 -14.25 -14.01
N LEU A 204 -0.51 -14.64 -13.75
CA LEU A 204 0.40 -13.89 -12.90
C LEU A 204 0.82 -12.58 -13.58
N CYS A 205 1.14 -12.62 -14.87
CA CYS A 205 1.48 -11.41 -15.64
C CYS A 205 0.32 -10.41 -15.62
N CYS A 206 -0.92 -10.83 -15.85
CA CYS A 206 -2.10 -9.97 -15.76
C CYS A 206 -2.29 -9.37 -14.36
N LEU A 207 -2.07 -10.16 -13.30
CA LEU A 207 -2.10 -9.67 -11.92
C LEU A 207 -1.03 -8.59 -11.67
N LEU A 208 0.21 -8.84 -12.12
CA LEU A 208 1.31 -7.88 -12.01
C LEU A 208 1.02 -6.61 -12.81
N THR A 209 0.54 -6.73 -14.04
CA THR A 209 0.18 -5.58 -14.88
C THR A 209 -0.95 -4.76 -14.26
N PHE A 210 -1.99 -5.41 -13.72
CA PHE A 210 -3.03 -4.72 -12.94
C PHE A 210 -2.43 -4.03 -11.71
N ALA A 211 -1.50 -4.67 -11.00
CA ALA A 211 -0.84 -4.09 -9.85
C ALA A 211 -0.05 -2.83 -10.20
N SER A 212 0.76 -2.90 -11.25
CA SER A 212 1.50 -1.76 -11.80
C SER A 212 0.55 -0.61 -12.13
N PHE A 213 -0.57 -0.88 -12.78
CA PHE A 213 -1.57 0.15 -13.10
C PHE A 213 -2.04 0.88 -11.84
N ILE A 214 -2.47 0.14 -10.82
CA ILE A 214 -2.95 0.71 -9.56
C ILE A 214 -1.85 1.53 -8.88
N PHE A 215 -0.62 1.02 -8.79
CA PHE A 215 0.47 1.76 -8.16
C PHE A 215 0.86 3.01 -8.95
N LEU A 216 0.86 2.93 -10.29
CA LEU A 216 1.23 4.05 -11.15
C LEU A 216 0.22 5.20 -11.07
N VAL A 217 -1.10 4.92 -11.10
CA VAL A 217 -2.11 5.99 -10.98
C VAL A 217 -2.07 6.66 -9.61
N ASN A 218 -1.76 5.92 -8.55
CA ASN A 218 -1.58 6.48 -7.21
C ASN A 218 -0.27 7.28 -7.11
N ALA A 219 0.85 6.78 -7.67
CA ALA A 219 2.11 7.51 -7.77
C ALA A 219 1.90 8.86 -8.46
N TRP A 220 1.25 8.85 -9.61
CA TRP A 220 0.93 10.05 -10.39
C TRP A 220 0.11 11.04 -9.57
N SER A 221 -0.96 10.56 -8.94
CA SER A 221 -1.84 11.40 -8.12
C SER A 221 -1.06 12.05 -6.95
N CYS A 222 -0.22 11.30 -6.25
CA CYS A 222 0.61 11.83 -5.17
C CYS A 222 1.70 12.79 -5.66
N PHE A 223 2.29 12.52 -6.82
CA PHE A 223 3.36 13.33 -7.37
C PHE A 223 2.87 14.72 -7.78
N PHE A 224 1.73 14.77 -8.46
CA PHE A 224 1.13 15.99 -9.02
C PHE A 224 0.08 16.65 -8.11
N THR A 225 -0.12 16.16 -6.89
CA THR A 225 -1.04 16.80 -5.94
C THR A 225 -0.48 18.15 -5.49
N ASP A 226 -1.32 19.17 -5.48
CA ASP A 226 -1.02 20.51 -4.95
C ASP A 226 -1.15 20.58 -3.42
N SER A 227 -1.91 19.65 -2.84
CA SER A 227 -2.15 19.57 -1.41
C SER A 227 -2.45 18.14 -0.96
N TYR A 228 -2.30 17.89 0.34
CA TYR A 228 -2.77 16.68 1.03
C TYR A 228 -3.32 17.02 2.40
N ILE A 229 -3.97 16.06 3.04
CA ILE A 229 -4.61 16.21 4.34
C ILE A 229 -3.94 15.26 5.33
N LEU A 230 -3.58 15.77 6.50
CA LEU A 230 -3.15 14.97 7.64
C LEU A 230 -4.34 14.66 8.52
N CYS A 231 -4.51 13.38 8.82
CA CYS A 231 -5.62 12.89 9.59
C CYS A 231 -5.18 12.03 10.78
N GLU A 232 -5.91 12.08 11.89
CA GLU A 232 -5.77 11.16 13.01
C GLU A 232 -6.47 9.82 12.74
N HIS A 233 -5.89 8.74 13.25
CA HIS A 233 -6.42 7.40 13.04
C HIS A 233 -7.77 7.16 13.73
N ARG A 234 -8.77 6.71 12.96
CA ARG A 234 -10.06 6.18 13.47
C ARG A 234 -10.05 4.67 13.61
N ARG A 235 -10.65 4.16 14.69
CA ARG A 235 -10.75 2.72 14.98
C ARG A 235 -11.84 2.07 14.15
N CYS A 236 -12.99 2.72 14.08
CA CYS A 236 -14.16 2.27 13.34
C CYS A 236 -14.61 3.33 12.32
N GLU A 237 -15.45 2.91 11.37
CA GLU A 237 -16.05 3.80 10.36
C GLU A 237 -17.02 4.82 11.00
N SER A 238 -17.72 4.43 12.07
CA SER A 238 -18.59 5.31 12.85
C SER A 238 -17.85 6.53 13.40
N ASP A 239 -16.60 6.34 13.84
CA ASP A 239 -15.78 7.38 14.47
C ASP A 239 -15.37 8.47 13.46
N MET A 240 -15.56 8.25 12.16
CA MET A 240 -15.32 9.27 11.13
C MET A 240 -16.25 10.49 11.30
N LYS A 241 -17.41 10.32 11.95
CA LYS A 241 -18.35 11.41 12.24
C LYS A 241 -17.95 12.25 13.46
N ASP A 242 -17.09 11.73 14.32
CA ASP A 242 -16.66 12.41 15.54
C ASP A 242 -15.73 13.59 15.22
N GLN A 243 -15.74 14.61 16.08
CA GLN A 243 -14.82 15.73 15.94
C GLN A 243 -13.36 15.34 16.27
N PRO A 244 -12.39 15.76 15.43
CA PRO A 244 -12.55 16.46 14.16
C PRO A 244 -13.09 15.55 13.04
N THR A 245 -14.06 16.01 12.26
CA THR A 245 -14.73 15.20 11.22
C THR A 245 -13.71 14.59 10.25
N ASP A 246 -13.90 13.33 9.91
CA ASP A 246 -12.98 12.48 9.12
C ASP A 246 -11.57 12.33 9.73
N GLY A 247 -11.38 12.78 10.96
CA GLY A 247 -10.08 12.86 11.63
C GLY A 247 -9.19 13.97 11.08
N ILE A 248 -9.70 14.94 10.33
CA ILE A 248 -8.88 15.96 9.65
C ILE A 248 -8.23 16.89 10.69
N ILE A 249 -6.89 16.93 10.69
CA ILE A 249 -6.10 17.75 11.61
C ILE A 249 -5.52 18.98 10.91
N CYS A 250 -5.01 18.81 9.68
CA CYS A 250 -4.31 19.87 8.98
C CYS A 250 -4.37 19.67 7.46
N HIS A 251 -4.58 20.75 6.73
CA HIS A 251 -4.38 20.78 5.28
C HIS A 251 -2.94 21.19 5.00
N VAL A 252 -2.27 20.46 4.12
CA VAL A 252 -0.86 20.67 3.80
C VAL A 252 -0.72 20.97 2.31
N ALA A 253 -0.20 22.15 1.99
CA ALA A 253 0.13 22.56 0.64
C ALA A 253 1.50 22.00 0.23
N VAL A 254 1.59 21.46 -0.98
CA VAL A 254 2.81 20.90 -1.55
C VAL A 254 3.52 22.01 -2.31
N ARG A 255 4.61 22.56 -1.77
CA ARG A 255 5.25 23.77 -2.34
C ARG A 255 5.65 23.59 -3.80
N ARG A 256 6.18 22.42 -4.16
CA ARG A 256 6.62 22.13 -5.54
C ARG A 256 5.52 22.25 -6.60
N ASN A 257 4.25 22.12 -6.20
CA ASN A 257 3.09 22.11 -7.12
C ASN A 257 2.15 23.30 -6.90
N SER A 258 2.19 23.93 -5.72
CA SER A 258 1.35 25.09 -5.37
C SER A 258 1.96 26.44 -5.77
N GLY A 259 3.22 26.47 -6.22
CA GLY A 259 3.91 27.68 -6.65
C GLY A 259 4.30 28.61 -5.49
N GLU A 260 4.71 29.84 -5.83
CA GLU A 260 5.07 30.87 -4.84
C GLU A 260 3.82 31.57 -4.29
N MET A 261 2.95 30.85 -3.58
CA MET A 261 1.93 31.51 -2.77
C MET A 261 2.59 32.23 -1.59
N GLU A 262 2.62 33.56 -1.62
CA GLU A 262 3.18 34.40 -0.54
C GLU A 262 2.43 34.23 0.79
N LYS A 263 1.13 33.92 0.75
CA LYS A 263 0.30 33.68 1.94
C LYS A 263 -0.62 32.48 1.74
N LEU A 264 -0.47 31.48 2.61
CA LEU A 264 -1.40 30.36 2.70
C LEU A 264 -2.69 30.77 3.43
N PRO A 265 -3.83 30.12 3.13
CA PRO A 265 -5.03 30.24 3.94
C PRO A 265 -4.78 29.86 5.41
N ILE A 266 -5.58 30.41 6.31
CA ILE A 266 -5.50 30.11 7.75
C ILE A 266 -5.70 28.60 7.96
N GLY A 267 -4.81 27.97 8.73
CA GLY A 267 -4.86 26.53 9.03
C GLY A 267 -4.22 25.62 7.99
N VAL A 268 -3.58 26.18 6.95
CA VAL A 268 -2.80 25.43 5.96
C VAL A 268 -1.31 25.63 6.23
N GLN A 269 -0.54 24.54 6.18
CA GLN A 269 0.92 24.58 6.28
C GLN A 269 1.56 24.11 4.98
N PHE A 270 2.78 24.54 4.68
CA PHE A 270 3.55 23.94 3.59
C PHE A 270 4.21 22.62 4.05
N ASP A 271 4.36 21.68 3.14
CA ASP A 271 4.97 20.36 3.39
C ASP A 271 6.43 20.43 3.87
N ASP A 272 7.18 21.44 3.42
CA ASP A 272 8.57 21.68 3.81
C ASP A 272 8.73 22.38 5.18
N LYS A 273 7.65 22.98 5.69
CA LYS A 273 7.60 23.73 6.97
C LYS A 273 6.59 23.14 7.95
N LEU A 274 6.13 21.92 7.70
CA LEU A 274 5.11 21.27 8.49
C LEU A 274 5.60 21.04 9.93
N ASP A 275 4.97 21.72 10.88
CA ASP A 275 5.16 21.50 12.31
C ASP A 275 3.96 20.74 12.87
N THR A 276 4.17 19.44 13.14
CA THR A 276 3.15 18.57 13.73
C THR A 276 3.08 18.66 15.25
N SER A 277 4.05 19.30 15.90
CA SER A 277 4.08 19.43 17.37
C SER A 277 3.06 20.42 17.91
N ILE A 278 2.69 21.41 17.09
CA ILE A 278 1.66 22.40 17.40
C ILE A 278 0.24 21.94 17.05
N LEU A 279 0.08 20.79 16.39
CA LEU A 279 -1.21 20.26 16.00
C LEU A 279 -1.87 19.52 17.18
N ALA A 280 -3.11 19.90 17.51
CA ALA A 280 -3.90 19.19 18.49
C ALA A 280 -4.57 17.96 17.87
N TYR A 281 -4.13 16.77 18.24
CA TYR A 281 -4.76 15.50 17.84
C TYR A 281 -4.73 14.49 18.99
N ARG A 282 -5.64 13.51 18.98
CA ARG A 282 -5.66 12.47 20.00
C ARG A 282 -4.50 11.51 19.74
N VAL A 283 -3.40 11.71 20.46
CA VAL A 283 -2.35 10.69 20.57
C VAL A 283 -2.99 9.48 21.25
N LEU A 284 -3.30 8.44 20.49
CA LEU A 284 -4.02 7.28 20.99
C LEU A 284 -3.28 6.63 22.16
N GLU A 285 -3.89 6.72 23.35
CA GLU A 285 -3.35 6.20 24.62
C GLU A 285 -3.02 4.71 24.58
N SER A 286 -3.65 3.93 23.69
CA SER A 286 -3.33 2.51 23.50
C SER A 286 -1.88 2.25 23.08
N ARG A 287 -1.18 3.28 22.57
CA ARG A 287 0.24 3.21 22.27
C ARG A 287 1.11 3.92 23.32
N ARG A 288 0.58 4.77 24.22
CA ARG A 288 1.37 5.41 25.30
C ARG A 288 1.89 4.41 26.34
N GLY A 289 1.24 3.25 26.49
CA GLY A 289 1.66 2.20 27.43
C GLY A 289 3.06 1.62 27.18
N SER A 290 3.63 1.79 25.99
CA SER A 290 5.01 1.36 25.68
C SER A 290 6.09 2.38 26.09
N ARG A 291 5.75 3.38 26.90
CA ARG A 291 6.64 4.45 27.33
C ARG A 291 6.88 4.45 28.85
N LYS A 292 6.36 3.46 29.57
CA LYS A 292 6.55 3.33 31.03
C LYS A 292 7.64 2.34 31.44
N GLU A 293 8.28 1.66 30.50
CA GLU A 293 9.48 0.86 30.73
C GLU A 293 10.40 1.07 29.54
N ASP A 294 11.29 2.05 29.68
CA ASP A 294 12.63 2.19 29.07
C ASP A 294 13.22 3.55 29.48
#